data_AF-A0A534K6P0-F1
#
_entry.id   AF-A0A534K6P0-F1
#
_cell.length_a   1.000
_cell.length_b   1.000
_cell.length_c   1.000
_cell.angle_alpha   90.00
_cell.angle_beta   90.00
_cell.angle_gamma   90.00
#
_symmetry.space_group_name_H-M   'P 1'
#
loop_
_entity.id
_entity.type
_entity.pdbx_description
1 polymer ?
#
loop_
_entity_poly.entity_id
_entity_poly.type
_entity_poly.pdbx_seq_one_letter_code
_entity_poly.pdbx_strand_id
1 'polypeptide(L)'
;MPPPRPRRRFELQKVFLLDPQGGYTGEMVLVEDCVVEYSDFLAAVPEVGLGDGQSVFLGEYMATLLQGERMGLVAVYKGTAEPESIAWGRAALTAAEAQLSPAGEAPAVPTGPDKGVLENLAKALERREAQIAEREAALQAKETAMGADLAQRGRAVQGELEALRKRLADSEAERTRLREQMGRMTAPPPGTDVAGQLEKDRKMLQRRALELLDREEKVRAREQEAVVATENMTGVLRENDDLRARLEAMEKAAGPQPFDAAAAKREMDMRVKILQQKALDLLDREEKLRKKEEVLRQRGIA
;
A
#
# COMPACT_ATOMS: atom_id res chain seq x y z
N MET A 1 -26.86 15.40 -8.66
CA MET A 1 -25.60 15.32 -7.88
C MET A 1 -25.86 14.44 -6.68
N PRO A 2 -25.15 13.32 -6.49
CA PRO A 2 -25.21 12.61 -5.22
C PRO A 2 -24.66 13.51 -4.09
N PRO A 3 -25.23 13.46 -2.88
CA PRO A 3 -24.72 14.25 -1.76
C PRO A 3 -23.29 13.81 -1.42
N PRO A 4 -22.40 14.74 -1.00
CA PRO A 4 -21.06 14.38 -0.56
C PRO A 4 -21.17 13.41 0.61
N ARG A 5 -20.53 12.25 0.48
CA ARG A 5 -20.47 11.27 1.58
C ARG A 5 -19.87 11.95 2.80
N PRO A 6 -20.45 11.81 4.00
CA PRO A 6 -19.87 12.37 5.21
C PRO A 6 -18.45 11.81 5.34
N ARG A 7 -17.45 12.69 5.31
CA ARG A 7 -16.06 12.31 5.56
C ARG A 7 -16.02 11.69 6.95
N ARG A 8 -15.75 10.39 7.04
CA ARG A 8 -15.55 9.73 8.33
C ARG A 8 -14.38 10.44 9.00
N ARG A 9 -14.66 11.06 10.14
CA ARG A 9 -13.71 11.81 10.94
C ARG A 9 -12.55 10.87 11.28
N PHE A 10 -11.32 11.36 11.17
CA PHE A 10 -10.13 10.61 11.57
C PHE A 10 -10.28 10.19 13.04
N GLU A 11 -10.17 8.89 13.29
CA GLU A 11 -10.25 8.32 14.63
C GLU A 11 -9.10 7.34 14.82
N LEU A 12 -8.15 7.71 15.68
CA LEU A 12 -6.99 6.88 16.00
C LEU A 12 -7.41 5.71 16.90
N GLN A 13 -7.12 4.50 16.45
CA GLN A 13 -7.60 3.26 17.07
C GLN A 13 -6.48 2.57 17.85
N LYS A 14 -5.31 2.46 17.24
CA LYS A 14 -4.18 1.70 17.78
C LYS A 14 -2.87 2.24 17.23
N VAL A 15 -1.81 2.14 18.00
CA VAL A 15 -0.45 2.51 17.57
C VAL A 15 0.50 1.37 17.87
N PHE A 16 1.17 0.83 16.85
CA PHE A 16 2.27 -0.10 17.06
C PHE A 16 3.57 0.67 17.22
N LEU A 17 4.35 0.31 18.24
CA LEU A 17 5.70 0.81 18.51
C LEU A 17 6.71 -0.10 17.81
N LEU A 18 7.58 0.49 17.01
CA LEU A 18 8.66 -0.20 16.31
C LEU A 18 10.01 0.22 16.86
N ASP A 19 10.94 -0.72 16.89
CA ASP A 19 12.33 -0.47 17.20
C ASP A 19 13.04 0.27 16.03
N PRO A 20 14.31 0.71 16.18
CA PRO A 20 15.02 1.38 15.09
C PRO A 20 15.23 0.53 13.84
N GLN A 21 15.09 -0.79 13.93
CA GLN A 21 15.20 -1.75 12.82
C GLN A 21 13.85 -2.07 12.17
N GLY A 22 12.76 -1.47 12.65
CA GLY A 22 11.40 -1.74 12.19
C GLY A 22 10.77 -2.99 12.82
N GLY A 23 11.41 -3.58 13.83
CA GLY A 23 10.90 -4.69 14.61
C GLY A 23 9.83 -4.25 15.61
N TYR A 24 8.79 -5.06 15.77
CA TYR A 24 7.71 -4.80 16.72
C TYR A 24 8.23 -4.79 18.17
N THR A 25 8.02 -3.67 18.87
CA THR A 25 8.42 -3.49 20.27
C THR A 25 7.22 -3.55 21.22
N GLY A 26 6.05 -3.12 20.77
CA GLY A 26 4.83 -3.12 21.57
C GLY A 26 3.69 -2.40 20.88
N GLU A 27 2.55 -2.32 21.54
CA GLU A 27 1.37 -1.64 21.00
C GLU A 27 0.67 -0.83 22.08
N MET A 28 0.05 0.25 21.64
CA MET A 28 -0.82 1.08 22.45
C MET A 28 -2.20 1.07 21.80
N VAL A 29 -3.12 0.36 22.44
CA VAL A 29 -4.52 0.28 22.03
C VAL A 29 -5.26 1.47 22.64
N LEU A 30 -5.81 2.34 21.79
CA LEU A 30 -6.61 3.49 22.23
C LEU A 30 -8.10 3.14 22.25
N VAL A 31 -8.53 2.28 21.33
CA VAL A 31 -9.88 1.74 21.23
C VAL A 31 -9.78 0.22 21.30
N GLU A 32 -10.38 -0.37 22.34
CA GLU A 32 -10.28 -1.82 22.63
C GLU A 32 -10.85 -2.70 21.50
N ASP A 33 -11.76 -2.16 20.67
CA ASP A 33 -12.37 -2.87 19.53
C ASP A 33 -11.46 -2.92 18.28
N CYS A 34 -10.23 -2.43 18.35
CA CYS A 34 -9.29 -2.49 17.24
C CYS A 34 -8.64 -3.88 17.13
N VAL A 35 -9.20 -4.73 16.27
CA VAL A 35 -8.74 -6.10 16.02
C VAL A 35 -7.48 -6.21 15.16
N VAL A 36 -6.91 -5.08 14.71
CA VAL A 36 -5.74 -5.09 13.84
C VAL A 36 -4.52 -5.57 14.62
N GLU A 37 -3.87 -6.62 14.12
CA GLU A 37 -2.59 -7.10 14.61
C GLU A 37 -1.42 -6.55 13.79
N TYR A 38 -0.22 -6.57 14.36
CA TYR A 38 0.98 -6.14 13.63
C TYR A 38 1.31 -7.07 12.46
N SER A 39 0.94 -8.35 12.56
CA SER A 39 1.01 -9.34 11.48
C SER A 39 0.17 -8.94 10.28
N ASP A 40 -1.04 -8.42 10.49
CA ASP A 40 -1.93 -7.94 9.43
C ASP A 40 -1.33 -6.74 8.70
N PHE A 41 -0.71 -5.82 9.46
CA PHE A 41 0.04 -4.71 8.89
C PHE A 41 1.19 -5.22 8.01
N LEU A 42 2.03 -6.14 8.51
CA LEU A 42 3.13 -6.72 7.73
C LEU A 42 2.65 -7.43 6.47
N ALA A 43 1.53 -8.15 6.54
CA ALA A 43 0.95 -8.83 5.38
C ALA A 43 0.45 -7.86 4.29
N ALA A 44 0.05 -6.66 4.68
CA ALA A 44 -0.41 -5.62 3.76
C ALA A 44 0.70 -4.68 3.27
N VAL A 45 1.89 -4.72 3.89
CA VAL A 45 3.05 -3.93 3.46
C VAL A 45 3.58 -4.53 2.14
N PRO A 46 3.77 -3.70 1.09
CA PRO A 46 4.36 -4.17 -0.16
C PRO A 46 5.77 -4.74 0.04
N GLU A 47 6.22 -5.65 -0.82
CA GLU A 47 7.59 -6.24 -0.75
C GLU A 47 8.72 -5.19 -0.84
N VAL A 48 8.42 -4.02 -1.40
CA VAL A 48 9.35 -2.88 -1.51
C VAL A 48 9.53 -2.16 -0.15
N GLY A 49 8.68 -2.47 0.83
CA GLY A 49 8.57 -1.77 2.10
C GLY A 49 7.62 -0.58 2.04
N LEU A 50 7.34 -0.02 3.21
CA LEU A 50 6.53 1.19 3.37
C LEU A 50 7.43 2.35 3.77
N GLY A 51 7.30 3.49 3.09
CA GLY A 51 8.03 4.71 3.43
C GLY A 51 7.39 5.50 4.57
N ASP A 52 8.13 6.48 5.11
CA ASP A 52 7.60 7.41 6.11
C ASP A 52 6.39 8.20 5.57
N GLY A 53 5.33 8.28 6.39
CA GLY A 53 4.06 8.91 6.05
C GLY A 53 3.19 8.13 5.04
N GLN A 54 3.65 6.98 4.54
CA GLN A 54 2.85 6.14 3.66
C GLN A 54 1.86 5.31 4.46
N SER A 55 0.72 5.04 3.82
CA SER A 55 -0.41 4.36 4.45
C SER A 55 -0.78 3.10 3.67
N VAL A 56 -1.11 2.04 4.40
CA VAL A 56 -1.69 0.80 3.87
C VAL A 56 -3.13 0.65 4.34
N PHE A 57 -3.91 -0.03 3.51
CA PHE A 57 -5.32 -0.29 3.79
C PHE A 57 -5.47 -1.69 4.39
N LEU A 58 -6.03 -1.75 5.61
CA LEU A 58 -6.26 -2.95 6.40
C LEU A 58 -7.76 -3.19 6.55
N GLY A 59 -8.45 -3.39 5.43
CA GLY A 59 -9.88 -3.72 5.39
C GLY A 59 -10.80 -2.53 5.70
N GLU A 60 -10.99 -2.17 6.96
CA GLU A 60 -11.75 -0.98 7.36
C GLU A 60 -10.88 0.10 8.04
N TYR A 61 -9.63 -0.26 8.31
CA TYR A 61 -8.64 0.60 8.94
C TYR A 61 -7.60 1.06 7.91
N MET A 62 -6.99 2.20 8.18
CA MET A 62 -5.77 2.63 7.52
C MET A 62 -4.63 2.61 8.53
N ALA A 63 -3.47 2.14 8.11
CA ALA A 63 -2.27 2.14 8.93
C ALA A 63 -1.19 2.99 8.27
N THR A 64 -0.75 4.04 8.93
CA THR A 64 0.31 4.92 8.45
C THR A 64 1.60 4.66 9.22
N LEU A 65 2.69 4.40 8.51
CA LEU A 65 4.01 4.33 9.11
C LEU A 65 4.56 5.73 9.33
N LEU A 66 5.00 6.03 10.55
CA LEU A 66 5.70 7.23 10.94
C LEU A 66 7.08 6.81 11.43
N GLN A 67 8.13 7.23 10.73
CA GLN A 67 9.49 6.82 11.05
C GLN A 67 10.22 7.95 11.77
N GLY A 68 10.64 7.68 13.01
CA GLY A 68 11.52 8.54 13.78
C GLY A 68 12.98 8.11 13.65
N GLU A 69 13.87 8.81 14.35
CA GLU A 69 15.32 8.49 14.33
C GLU A 69 15.66 7.26 15.19
N ARG A 70 14.88 7.02 16.24
CA ARG A 70 15.14 6.01 17.28
C ARG A 70 14.04 4.98 17.40
N MET A 71 12.83 5.30 16.98
CA MET A 71 11.70 4.39 16.96
C MET A 71 10.74 4.71 15.82
N GLY A 72 10.06 3.69 15.32
CA GLY A 72 8.96 3.86 14.38
C GLY A 72 7.63 3.75 15.09
N LEU A 73 6.59 4.34 14.51
CA LEU A 73 5.21 4.15 14.93
C LEU A 73 4.38 3.74 13.72
N VAL A 74 3.46 2.80 13.90
CA VAL A 74 2.42 2.52 12.91
C VAL A 74 1.10 2.95 13.53
N ALA A 75 0.55 4.06 13.03
CA ALA A 75 -0.73 4.61 13.48
C ALA A 75 -1.87 3.97 12.70
N VAL A 76 -2.72 3.20 13.38
CA VAL A 76 -3.93 2.57 12.85
C VAL A 76 -5.14 3.43 13.19
N TYR A 77 -5.91 3.83 12.19
CA TYR A 77 -7.08 4.70 12.34
C TYR A 77 -8.21 4.33 11.39
N LYS A 78 -9.43 4.75 11.72
CA LYS A 78 -10.58 4.70 10.81
C LYS A 78 -10.78 6.05 10.13
N GLY A 79 -11.23 6.02 8.87
CA GLY A 79 -11.47 7.22 8.07
C GLY A 79 -10.24 7.71 7.31
N THR A 80 -10.29 8.94 6.81
CA THR A 80 -9.20 9.55 6.03
C THR A 80 -8.36 10.44 6.93
N ALA A 81 -7.07 10.15 7.09
CA ALA A 81 -6.14 11.05 7.76
C ALA A 81 -5.90 12.29 6.90
N GLU A 82 -6.09 13.46 7.49
CA GLU A 82 -5.65 14.70 6.86
C GLU A 82 -4.12 14.81 6.98
N PRO A 83 -3.43 15.44 6.01
CA PRO A 83 -1.99 15.61 6.05
C PRO A 83 -1.49 16.28 7.34
N GLU A 84 -2.29 17.17 7.92
CA GLU A 84 -2.01 17.83 9.20
C GLU A 84 -1.98 16.85 10.37
N SER A 85 -2.86 15.84 10.38
CA SER A 85 -2.88 14.81 11.44
C SER A 85 -1.63 13.93 11.38
N ILE A 86 -1.16 13.61 10.18
CA ILE A 86 0.09 12.86 9.96
C ILE A 86 1.30 13.71 10.38
N ALA A 87 1.32 15.00 10.00
CA ALA A 87 2.37 15.93 10.40
C ALA A 87 2.43 16.12 11.93
N TRP A 88 1.28 16.21 12.59
CA TRP A 88 1.21 16.28 14.04
C TRP A 88 1.70 14.99 14.70
N GLY A 89 1.29 13.82 14.19
CA GLY A 89 1.77 12.53 14.66
C GLY A 89 3.29 12.40 14.56
N ARG A 90 3.88 12.88 13.46
CA ARG A 90 5.33 12.95 13.28
C ARG A 90 5.99 13.89 14.29
N ALA A 91 5.46 15.10 14.47
CA ALA A 91 5.99 16.04 15.46
C ALA A 91 5.90 15.48 16.89
N ALA A 92 4.82 14.78 17.22
CA ALA A 92 4.65 14.11 18.51
C ALA A 92 5.66 12.96 18.70
N LEU A 93 5.92 12.17 17.66
CA LEU A 93 6.97 11.14 17.66
C LEU A 93 8.34 11.75 17.93
N THR A 94 8.73 12.78 17.18
CA THR A 94 10.01 13.47 17.39
C THR A 94 10.12 14.06 18.80
N ALA A 95 9.03 14.62 19.34
CA ALA A 95 9.00 15.13 20.71
C ALA A 95 9.13 14.00 21.76
N ALA A 96 8.50 12.85 21.54
CA ALA A 96 8.62 11.68 22.40
C ALA A 96 10.03 11.09 22.36
N GLU A 97 10.66 11.02 21.19
CA GLU A 97 12.05 10.59 21.02
C GLU A 97 13.03 11.52 21.75
N ALA A 98 12.78 12.83 21.76
CA ALA A 98 13.57 13.79 22.50
C ALA A 98 13.44 13.62 24.03
N GLN A 99 12.30 13.12 24.51
CA GLN A 99 12.09 12.82 25.95
C GLN A 99 12.64 11.46 26.37
N LEU A 100 12.76 10.53 25.43
CA LEU A 100 13.43 9.25 25.61
C LEU A 100 14.96 9.45 25.66
N SER A 101 15.46 10.27 26.59
CA SER A 101 16.89 10.27 26.95
C SER A 101 17.34 8.83 27.22
N PRO A 102 18.57 8.44 26.80
CA PRO A 102 19.03 7.07 27.01
C PRO A 102 18.94 6.74 28.50
N ALA A 103 18.11 5.74 28.83
CA ALA A 103 18.01 5.18 30.17
C ALA A 103 19.33 4.46 30.46
N GLY A 104 20.27 5.23 31.01
CA GLY A 104 21.63 4.81 31.29
C GLY A 104 22.46 5.90 31.92
N GLU A 105 21.90 6.70 32.84
CA GLU A 105 22.67 7.44 33.86
C GLU A 105 21.73 8.06 34.91
N ALA A 106 21.85 7.59 36.16
CA ALA A 106 21.48 8.39 37.33
C ALA A 106 22.38 9.65 37.36
N PRO A 107 21.99 10.76 38.02
CA PRO A 107 22.68 12.05 37.85
C PRO A 107 24.08 12.00 38.47
N ALA A 108 25.07 11.66 37.65
CA ALA A 108 26.46 11.99 37.90
C ALA A 108 26.68 13.43 37.41
N VAL A 109 27.38 14.20 38.24
CA VAL A 109 27.90 15.54 37.96
C VAL A 109 28.38 15.65 36.50
N PRO A 110 28.02 16.70 35.74
CA PRO A 110 28.25 16.72 34.31
C PRO A 110 29.74 16.96 34.02
N THR A 111 30.47 15.88 33.76
CA THR A 111 31.58 15.91 32.82
C THR A 111 30.99 15.54 31.47
N GLY A 112 30.95 16.53 30.55
CA GLY A 112 30.29 16.41 29.26
C GLY A 112 30.77 15.22 28.40
N PRO A 113 30.00 14.87 27.35
CA PRO A 113 30.24 13.70 26.52
C PRO A 113 31.67 13.68 25.96
N ASP A 114 32.32 12.51 26.04
CA ASP A 114 33.68 12.29 25.53
C ASP A 114 33.81 12.75 24.08
N LYS A 115 34.79 13.62 23.81
CA LYS A 115 35.02 14.21 22.47
C LYS A 115 35.12 13.18 21.36
N GLY A 116 35.67 11.99 21.65
CA GLY A 116 35.78 10.90 20.67
C GLY A 116 34.43 10.30 20.27
N VAL A 117 33.44 10.28 21.16
CA VAL A 117 32.08 9.80 20.86
C VAL A 117 31.36 10.80 19.97
N LEU A 118 31.48 12.09 20.26
CA LEU A 118 30.91 13.17 19.44
C LEU A 118 31.53 13.21 18.03
N GLU A 119 32.83 13.02 17.92
CA GLU A 119 33.52 13.02 16.62
C GLU A 119 33.15 11.79 15.77
N ASN A 120 32.93 10.64 16.41
CA ASN A 120 32.45 9.44 15.73
C ASN A 120 31.00 9.57 15.26
N LEU A 121 30.14 10.20 16.07
CA LEU A 121 28.76 10.52 15.69
C LEU A 121 28.71 11.52 14.53
N ALA A 122 29.54 12.57 14.56
CA ALA A 122 29.63 13.54 13.46
C ALA A 122 30.04 12.86 12.14
N LYS A 123 31.07 12.01 12.16
CA LYS A 123 31.50 11.23 10.98
C LYS A 123 30.44 10.23 10.51
N ALA A 124 29.66 9.66 11.43
CA ALA A 124 28.56 8.75 11.08
C ALA A 124 27.39 9.50 10.42
N LEU A 125 27.09 10.72 10.90
CA LEU A 125 26.08 11.60 10.31
C LEU A 125 26.49 12.09 8.93
N GLU A 126 27.72 12.59 8.75
CA GLU A 126 28.23 13.00 7.43
C GLU A 126 28.18 11.86 6.40
N ARG A 127 28.50 10.63 6.82
CA ARG A 127 28.38 9.44 5.94
C ARG A 127 26.93 9.13 5.59
N ARG A 128 26.00 9.27 6.54
CA ARG A 128 24.57 9.07 6.28
C ARG A 128 24.02 10.16 5.36
N GLU A 129 24.40 11.42 5.57
CA GLU A 129 24.01 12.53 4.70
C GLU A 129 24.52 12.33 3.27
N ALA A 130 25.77 11.90 3.10
CA ALA A 130 26.31 11.57 1.78
C ALA A 130 25.55 10.40 1.11
N GLN A 131 25.20 9.36 1.86
CA GLN A 131 24.41 8.24 1.34
C GLN A 131 22.98 8.62 0.97
N ILE A 132 22.36 9.53 1.72
CA ILE A 132 21.03 10.05 1.42
C ILE A 132 21.10 10.89 0.15
N ALA A 133 22.07 11.80 0.03
CA ALA A 133 22.26 12.62 -1.17
C ALA A 133 22.51 11.78 -2.44
N GLU A 134 23.28 10.68 -2.32
CA GLU A 134 23.52 9.76 -3.44
C GLU A 134 22.23 9.02 -3.85
N ARG A 135 21.44 8.57 -2.88
CA ARG A 135 20.15 7.92 -3.13
C ARG A 135 19.13 8.87 -3.76
N GLU A 136 19.07 10.12 -3.29
CA GLU A 136 18.21 11.16 -3.85
C GLU A 136 18.60 11.48 -5.29
N ALA A 137 19.89 11.66 -5.57
CA ALA A 137 20.39 11.88 -6.94
C ALA A 137 20.06 10.69 -7.86
N ALA A 138 20.19 9.45 -7.37
CA ALA A 138 19.85 8.25 -8.13
C ALA A 138 18.34 8.14 -8.41
N LEU A 139 17.48 8.51 -7.46
CA LEU A 139 16.03 8.55 -7.66
C LEU A 139 15.64 9.64 -8.66
N GLN A 140 16.22 10.83 -8.54
CA GLN A 140 15.96 11.93 -9.48
C GLN A 140 16.40 11.58 -10.92
N ALA A 141 17.52 10.87 -11.07
CA ALA A 141 17.95 10.33 -12.37
C ALA A 141 16.96 9.31 -12.94
N LYS A 142 16.38 8.44 -12.10
CA LYS A 142 15.35 7.49 -12.53
C LYS A 142 14.04 8.17 -12.91
N GLU A 143 13.59 9.17 -12.15
CA GLU A 143 12.37 9.93 -12.45
C GLU A 143 12.50 10.69 -13.78
N THR A 144 13.64 11.33 -14.01
CA THR A 144 13.91 12.02 -15.28
C THR A 144 13.96 11.04 -16.46
N ALA A 145 14.58 9.87 -16.28
CA ALA A 145 14.59 8.82 -17.30
C ALA A 145 13.16 8.28 -17.58
N MET A 146 12.37 8.04 -16.54
CA MET A 146 10.97 7.59 -16.68
C MET A 146 10.11 8.65 -17.37
N GLY A 147 10.28 9.93 -16.99
CA GLY A 147 9.60 11.05 -17.64
C GLY A 147 9.96 11.17 -19.13
N ALA A 148 11.23 10.96 -19.48
CA ALA A 148 11.68 10.93 -20.87
C ALA A 148 11.07 9.76 -21.66
N ASP A 149 11.03 8.56 -21.09
CA ASP A 149 10.42 7.38 -21.71
C ASP A 149 8.90 7.58 -21.93
N LEU A 150 8.18 8.08 -20.92
CA LEU A 150 6.76 8.39 -21.05
C LEU A 150 6.50 9.45 -22.13
N ALA A 151 7.32 10.49 -22.20
CA ALA A 151 7.22 11.50 -23.25
C ALA A 151 7.51 10.92 -24.65
N GLN A 152 8.47 10.00 -24.76
CA GLN A 152 8.76 9.30 -26.01
C GLN A 152 7.60 8.39 -26.45
N ARG A 153 7.02 7.62 -25.53
CA ARG A 153 5.82 6.79 -25.80
C ARG A 153 4.63 7.66 -26.20
N GLY A 154 4.43 8.79 -25.53
CA GLY A 154 3.40 9.75 -25.88
C GLY A 154 3.54 10.28 -27.31
N ARG A 155 4.76 10.65 -27.72
CA ARG A 155 5.06 11.07 -29.10
C ARG A 155 4.82 9.94 -30.11
N ALA A 156 5.19 8.70 -29.79
CA ALA A 156 4.96 7.55 -30.66
C ALA A 156 3.46 7.30 -30.89
N VAL A 157 2.66 7.27 -29.82
CA VAL A 157 1.21 7.10 -29.89
C VAL A 157 0.55 8.24 -30.67
N GLN A 158 1.00 9.49 -30.46
CA GLN A 158 0.51 10.63 -31.24
C GLN A 158 0.81 10.47 -32.73
N GLY A 159 2.02 10.02 -33.09
CA GLY A 159 2.38 9.74 -34.49
C GLY A 159 1.53 8.63 -35.12
N GLU A 160 1.24 7.57 -34.37
CA GLU A 160 0.34 6.49 -34.82
C GLU A 160 -1.10 6.98 -35.03
N LEU A 161 -1.62 7.80 -34.10
CA LEU A 161 -2.94 8.41 -34.23
C LEU A 161 -3.04 9.32 -35.45
N GLU A 162 -2.01 10.13 -35.72
CA GLU A 162 -1.95 10.96 -36.93
C GLU A 162 -1.91 10.12 -38.20
N ALA A 163 -1.12 9.03 -38.21
CA ALA A 163 -1.07 8.11 -39.34
C ALA A 163 -2.43 7.43 -39.59
N LEU A 164 -3.12 7.00 -38.53
CA LEU A 164 -4.46 6.41 -38.63
C LEU A 164 -5.49 7.43 -39.13
N ARG A 165 -5.43 8.68 -38.64
CA ARG A 165 -6.30 9.76 -39.12
C ARG A 165 -6.10 10.04 -40.61
N LYS A 166 -4.85 10.07 -41.08
CA LYS A 166 -4.54 10.21 -42.51
C LYS A 166 -5.11 9.06 -43.33
N ARG A 167 -4.90 7.81 -42.90
CA ARG A 167 -5.47 6.64 -43.59
C ARG A 167 -7.00 6.66 -43.66
N LEU A 168 -7.67 7.10 -42.59
CA LEU A 168 -9.12 7.27 -42.59
C LEU A 168 -9.56 8.37 -43.56
N ALA A 169 -8.88 9.53 -43.56
CA ALA A 169 -9.17 10.60 -44.50
C ALA A 169 -8.94 10.19 -45.97
N ASP A 170 -7.87 9.45 -46.24
CA ASP A 170 -7.57 8.91 -47.57
C ASP A 170 -8.65 7.91 -48.00
N SER A 171 -9.05 6.99 -47.11
CA SER A 171 -10.12 6.03 -47.37
C SER A 171 -11.47 6.72 -47.60
N GLU A 172 -11.78 7.76 -46.83
CA GLU A 172 -12.99 8.56 -47.03
C GLU A 172 -12.94 9.26 -48.39
N ALA A 173 -11.81 9.88 -48.76
CA ALA A 173 -11.62 10.52 -50.07
C ALA A 173 -11.74 9.53 -51.23
N GLU A 174 -11.21 8.31 -51.10
CA GLU A 174 -11.41 7.23 -52.07
C GLU A 174 -12.88 6.84 -52.18
N ARG A 175 -13.61 6.75 -51.06
CA ARG A 175 -15.05 6.47 -51.08
C ARG A 175 -15.85 7.57 -51.74
N THR A 176 -15.51 8.85 -51.53
CA THR A 176 -16.16 9.96 -52.24
C THR A 176 -15.87 9.90 -53.74
N ARG A 177 -14.62 9.65 -54.14
CA ARG A 177 -14.25 9.49 -55.56
C ARG A 177 -14.97 8.32 -56.20
N LEU A 178 -15.05 7.17 -55.53
CA LEU A 178 -15.80 6.01 -56.01
C LEU A 178 -17.29 6.31 -56.10
N ARG A 179 -17.85 7.04 -55.14
CA ARG A 179 -19.25 7.46 -55.17
C ARG A 179 -19.54 8.44 -56.32
N GLU A 180 -18.63 9.37 -56.60
CA GLU A 180 -18.72 10.29 -57.74
C GLU A 180 -18.56 9.56 -59.07
N GLN A 181 -17.62 8.60 -59.17
CA GLN A 181 -17.47 7.74 -60.35
C GLN A 181 -18.73 6.90 -60.58
N MET A 182 -19.27 6.28 -59.53
CA MET A 182 -20.53 5.53 -59.60
C MET A 182 -21.71 6.45 -59.96
N GLY A 183 -21.77 7.67 -59.41
CA GLY A 183 -22.77 8.68 -59.78
C GLY A 183 -22.68 9.15 -61.23
N ARG A 184 -21.48 9.13 -61.82
CA ARG A 184 -21.26 9.37 -63.26
C ARG A 184 -21.59 8.13 -64.11
N MET A 185 -21.39 6.93 -63.56
CA MET A 185 -21.73 5.65 -64.21
C MET A 185 -23.21 5.27 -64.09
N THR A 186 -24.00 5.96 -63.27
CA THR A 186 -25.47 5.79 -63.19
C THR A 186 -26.25 6.49 -64.30
N ALA A 187 -25.61 6.93 -65.39
CA ALA A 187 -26.34 7.11 -66.65
C ALA A 187 -26.62 5.71 -67.22
N PRO A 188 -27.89 5.26 -67.29
CA PRO A 188 -28.19 3.89 -67.66
C PRO A 188 -27.82 3.65 -69.13
N PRO A 189 -26.91 2.70 -69.45
CA PRO A 189 -26.84 2.18 -70.80
C PRO A 189 -28.12 1.37 -71.06
N PRO A 190 -28.78 1.54 -72.22
CA PRO A 190 -29.95 0.73 -72.55
C PRO A 190 -29.52 -0.73 -72.71
N GLY A 191 -30.08 -1.61 -71.87
CA GLY A 191 -29.96 -3.07 -72.01
C GLY A 191 -29.06 -3.80 -71.00
N THR A 192 -29.12 -3.47 -69.71
CA THR A 192 -28.44 -4.28 -68.68
C THR A 192 -29.35 -5.39 -68.13
N ASP A 193 -28.76 -6.56 -67.90
CA ASP A 193 -29.41 -7.74 -67.33
C ASP A 193 -29.79 -7.48 -65.85
N VAL A 194 -30.99 -6.93 -65.68
CA VAL A 194 -31.60 -6.59 -64.38
C VAL A 194 -31.74 -7.84 -63.49
N ALA A 195 -31.88 -9.03 -64.08
CA ALA A 195 -32.04 -10.27 -63.34
C ALA A 195 -30.74 -10.66 -62.60
N GLY A 196 -29.59 -10.59 -63.26
CA GLY A 196 -28.30 -10.89 -62.64
C GLY A 196 -27.91 -9.92 -61.52
N GLN A 197 -28.33 -8.65 -61.62
CA GLN A 197 -28.09 -7.64 -60.57
C GLN A 197 -28.98 -7.89 -59.34
N LEU A 198 -30.27 -8.18 -59.54
CA LEU A 198 -31.19 -8.53 -58.47
C LEU A 198 -30.77 -9.81 -57.72
N GLU A 199 -30.17 -10.78 -58.41
CA GLU A 199 -29.67 -12.00 -57.76
C GLU A 199 -28.45 -11.74 -56.87
N LYS A 200 -27.55 -10.83 -57.28
CA LYS A 200 -26.42 -10.39 -56.45
C LYS A 200 -26.89 -9.62 -55.21
N ASP A 201 -27.85 -8.71 -55.39
CA ASP A 201 -28.43 -7.95 -54.28
C ASP A 201 -29.17 -8.88 -53.31
N ARG A 202 -29.88 -9.88 -53.82
CA ARG A 202 -30.51 -10.93 -53.00
C ARG A 202 -29.47 -11.69 -52.16
N LYS A 203 -28.34 -12.11 -52.76
CA LYS A 203 -27.26 -12.80 -52.03
C LYS A 203 -26.59 -11.90 -50.98
N MET A 204 -26.40 -10.62 -51.29
CA MET A 204 -25.84 -9.64 -50.35
C MET A 204 -26.77 -9.38 -49.17
N LEU A 205 -28.07 -9.23 -49.42
CA LEU A 205 -29.08 -9.08 -48.37
C LEU A 205 -29.20 -10.34 -47.52
N GLN A 206 -29.14 -11.53 -48.12
CA GLN A 206 -29.11 -12.79 -47.38
C GLN A 206 -27.89 -12.90 -46.46
N ARG A 207 -26.70 -12.54 -46.96
CA ARG A 207 -25.48 -12.54 -46.14
C ARG A 207 -25.59 -11.54 -44.98
N ARG A 208 -26.09 -10.34 -45.25
CA ARG A 208 -26.27 -9.31 -44.21
C ARG A 208 -27.31 -9.71 -43.18
N ALA A 209 -28.36 -10.43 -43.57
CA ALA A 209 -29.36 -10.97 -42.65
C ALA A 209 -28.73 -12.01 -41.70
N LEU A 210 -27.87 -12.90 -42.22
CA LEU A 210 -27.15 -13.88 -41.40
C LEU A 210 -26.16 -13.21 -40.43
N GLU A 211 -25.42 -12.19 -40.88
CA GLU A 211 -24.50 -11.43 -40.03
C GLU A 211 -25.24 -10.68 -38.91
N LEU A 212 -26.44 -10.18 -39.17
CA LEU A 212 -27.28 -9.55 -38.14
C LEU A 212 -27.79 -10.56 -37.12
N LEU A 213 -28.21 -11.75 -37.56
CA LEU A 213 -28.64 -12.83 -36.65
C LEU A 213 -27.50 -13.32 -35.75
N ASP A 214 -26.30 -13.53 -36.29
CA ASP A 214 -25.11 -13.91 -35.50
C ASP A 214 -24.73 -12.81 -34.49
N ARG A 215 -24.83 -11.54 -34.89
CA ARG A 215 -24.59 -10.42 -33.98
C ARG A 215 -25.65 -10.35 -32.88
N GLU A 216 -26.91 -10.61 -33.20
CA GLU A 216 -28.01 -10.62 -32.23
C GLU A 216 -27.84 -11.75 -31.22
N GLU A 217 -27.47 -12.95 -31.66
CA GLU A 217 -27.19 -14.10 -30.79
C GLU A 217 -26.03 -13.79 -29.82
N LYS A 218 -24.95 -13.18 -30.31
CA LYS A 218 -23.83 -12.73 -29.48
C LYS A 218 -24.23 -11.67 -28.45
N VAL A 219 -25.14 -10.77 -28.81
CA VAL A 219 -25.66 -9.77 -27.86
C VAL A 219 -26.51 -10.44 -26.79
N ARG A 220 -27.41 -11.35 -27.16
CA ARG A 220 -28.23 -12.10 -26.19
C ARG A 220 -27.37 -12.93 -25.24
N ALA A 221 -26.31 -13.57 -25.72
CA ALA A 221 -25.38 -14.31 -24.87
C ALA A 221 -24.71 -13.41 -23.83
N ARG A 222 -24.24 -12.22 -24.25
CA ARG A 222 -23.66 -11.22 -23.33
C ARG A 222 -24.67 -10.66 -22.33
N GLU A 223 -25.91 -10.47 -22.74
CA GLU A 223 -26.99 -10.04 -21.85
C GLU A 223 -27.29 -11.10 -20.78
N GLN A 224 -27.30 -12.38 -21.14
CA GLN A 224 -27.46 -13.48 -20.18
C GLN A 224 -26.29 -13.55 -19.19
N GLU A 225 -25.05 -13.42 -19.68
CA GLU A 225 -23.87 -13.34 -18.82
C GLU A 225 -23.93 -12.16 -17.86
N ALA A 226 -24.39 -10.99 -18.32
CA ALA A 226 -24.57 -9.81 -17.49
C ALA A 226 -25.64 -10.02 -16.41
N VAL A 227 -26.76 -10.67 -16.73
CA VAL A 227 -27.80 -11.01 -15.75
C VAL A 227 -27.23 -11.93 -14.66
N VAL A 228 -26.55 -13.01 -15.03
CA VAL A 228 -25.92 -13.93 -14.07
C VAL A 228 -24.88 -13.21 -13.21
N ALA A 229 -24.07 -12.33 -13.79
CA ALA A 229 -23.11 -11.51 -13.03
C ALA A 229 -23.80 -10.59 -12.02
N THR A 230 -24.94 -9.99 -12.38
CA THR A 230 -25.72 -9.16 -11.44
C THR A 230 -26.34 -9.97 -10.32
N GLU A 231 -26.88 -11.16 -10.61
CA GLU A 231 -27.42 -12.06 -9.59
C GLU A 231 -26.35 -12.48 -8.58
N ASN A 232 -25.17 -12.89 -9.07
CA ASN A 232 -24.03 -13.23 -8.23
C ASN A 232 -23.59 -12.06 -7.34
N MET A 233 -23.50 -10.85 -7.92
CA MET A 233 -23.17 -9.65 -7.16
C MET A 233 -24.19 -9.37 -6.05
N THR A 234 -25.49 -9.51 -6.33
CA THR A 234 -26.53 -9.34 -5.31
C THR A 234 -26.47 -10.41 -4.21
N GLY A 235 -26.06 -11.63 -4.54
CA GLY A 235 -25.82 -12.69 -3.56
C GLY A 235 -24.69 -12.33 -2.60
N VAL A 236 -23.54 -11.91 -3.14
CA VAL A 236 -22.37 -11.50 -2.34
C VAL A 236 -22.68 -10.32 -1.43
N LEU A 237 -23.47 -9.34 -1.89
CA LEU A 237 -23.88 -8.21 -1.05
C LEU A 237 -24.73 -8.66 0.14
N ARG A 238 -25.67 -9.59 -0.07
CA ARG A 238 -26.48 -10.15 1.03
C ARG A 238 -25.62 -10.91 2.04
N GLU A 239 -24.68 -11.72 1.58
CA GLU A 239 -23.76 -12.44 2.46
C GLU A 239 -22.88 -11.48 3.27
N ASN A 240 -22.43 -10.37 2.66
CA ASN A 240 -21.65 -9.35 3.37
C ASN A 240 -22.48 -8.68 4.47
N ASP A 241 -23.74 -8.36 4.18
CA ASP A 241 -24.65 -7.76 5.15
C ASP A 241 -24.96 -8.74 6.31
N ASP A 242 -25.16 -10.03 6.02
CA ASP A 242 -25.37 -11.06 7.04
C ASP A 242 -24.12 -11.23 7.94
N LEU A 243 -22.93 -11.20 7.37
CA LEU A 243 -21.67 -11.29 8.13
C LEU A 243 -21.47 -10.06 9.03
N ARG A 244 -21.79 -8.87 8.53
CA ARG A 244 -21.76 -7.63 9.34
C ARG A 244 -22.72 -7.70 10.51
N ALA A 245 -23.96 -8.15 10.28
CA ALA A 245 -24.94 -8.31 11.34
C ALA A 245 -24.47 -9.31 12.42
N ARG A 246 -23.79 -10.39 12.02
CA ARG A 246 -23.20 -11.36 12.96
C ARG A 246 -22.05 -10.77 13.77
N LEU A 247 -21.17 -9.99 13.15
CA LEU A 247 -20.07 -9.30 13.84
C LEU A 247 -20.60 -8.30 14.86
N GLU A 248 -21.57 -7.46 14.48
CA GLU A 248 -22.22 -6.52 15.41
C GLU A 248 -22.92 -7.23 16.59
N ALA A 249 -23.50 -8.42 16.35
CA ALA A 249 -24.10 -9.22 17.40
C ALA A 249 -23.06 -9.82 18.35
N MET A 250 -21.90 -10.25 17.84
CA MET A 250 -20.78 -10.74 18.65
C MET A 250 -20.16 -9.62 19.49
N GLU A 251 -19.97 -8.43 18.91
CA GLU A 251 -19.44 -7.25 19.59
C GLU A 251 -20.34 -6.82 20.75
N LYS A 252 -21.67 -6.78 20.52
CA LYS A 252 -22.66 -6.53 21.58
C LYS A 252 -22.70 -7.60 22.66
N ALA A 253 -22.41 -8.86 22.31
CA ALA A 253 -22.38 -9.97 23.27
C ALA A 253 -21.08 -10.00 24.10
N ALA A 254 -19.96 -9.53 23.55
CA ALA A 254 -18.67 -9.50 24.24
C ALA A 254 -18.61 -8.44 25.34
N GLY A 255 -19.19 -7.25 25.11
CA GLY A 255 -19.17 -6.13 26.05
C GLY A 255 -17.76 -5.57 26.35
N PRO A 256 -17.63 -4.35 26.88
CA PRO A 256 -16.33 -3.77 27.21
C PRO A 256 -15.73 -4.48 28.44
N GLN A 257 -14.68 -5.29 28.25
CA GLN A 257 -13.87 -5.78 29.36
C GLN A 257 -12.80 -4.72 29.67
N PRO A 258 -12.87 -4.03 30.82
CA PRO A 258 -11.89 -3.00 31.15
C PRO A 258 -10.51 -3.64 31.36
N PHE A 259 -9.52 -3.16 30.62
CA PHE A 259 -8.11 -3.51 30.85
C PHE A 259 -7.66 -3.11 32.27
N ASP A 260 -7.38 -4.10 33.13
CA ASP A 260 -6.84 -3.87 34.47
C ASP A 260 -5.33 -3.55 34.39
N ALA A 261 -5.03 -2.27 34.15
CA ALA A 261 -3.67 -1.75 34.10
C ALA A 261 -2.87 -2.04 35.39
N ALA A 262 -3.53 -2.20 36.54
CA ALA A 262 -2.85 -2.51 37.80
C ALA A 262 -2.41 -3.97 37.87
N ALA A 263 -3.19 -4.90 37.31
CA ALA A 263 -2.78 -6.29 37.15
C ALA A 263 -1.60 -6.41 36.17
N ALA A 264 -1.67 -5.73 35.03
CA ALA A 264 -0.60 -5.71 34.03
C ALA A 264 0.73 -5.16 34.59
N LYS A 265 0.66 -4.07 35.39
CA LYS A 265 1.84 -3.50 36.03
C LYS A 265 2.49 -4.45 37.04
N ARG A 266 1.71 -5.14 37.87
CA ARG A 266 2.25 -6.14 38.82
C ARG A 266 2.94 -7.29 38.12
N GLU A 267 2.39 -7.73 36.99
CA GLU A 267 3.00 -8.78 36.19
C GLU A 267 4.34 -8.34 35.59
N MET A 268 4.41 -7.12 35.04
CA MET A 268 5.66 -6.54 34.57
C MET A 268 6.70 -6.44 35.68
N ASP A 269 6.33 -5.95 36.87
CA ASP A 269 7.23 -5.86 38.01
C ASP A 269 7.79 -7.22 38.44
N MET A 270 6.97 -8.28 38.40
CA MET A 270 7.44 -9.65 38.67
C MET A 270 8.43 -10.14 37.61
N ARG A 271 8.14 -9.89 36.32
CA ARG A 271 9.03 -10.30 35.22
C ARG A 271 10.38 -9.58 35.30
N VAL A 272 10.38 -8.29 35.63
CA VAL A 272 11.61 -7.50 35.84
C VAL A 272 12.45 -8.07 36.98
N LYS A 273 11.84 -8.43 38.11
CA LYS A 273 12.56 -9.06 39.24
C LYS A 273 13.19 -10.40 38.86
N ILE A 274 12.48 -11.23 38.08
CA ILE A 274 13.02 -12.52 37.62
C ILE A 274 14.23 -12.31 36.70
N LEU A 275 14.15 -11.33 35.80
CA LEU A 275 15.25 -10.97 34.89
C LEU A 275 16.47 -10.44 35.66
N GLN A 276 16.26 -9.57 36.64
CA GLN A 276 17.34 -9.06 37.51
C GLN A 276 18.03 -10.19 38.26
N GLN A 277 17.27 -11.12 38.86
CA GLN A 277 17.85 -12.27 39.55
C GLN A 277 18.69 -13.15 38.61
N LYS A 278 18.18 -13.43 37.39
CA LYS A 278 18.93 -14.20 36.39
C LYS A 278 20.21 -13.51 35.95
N ALA A 279 20.22 -12.17 35.83
CA ALA A 279 21.41 -11.42 35.48
C ALA A 279 22.49 -11.53 36.57
N LEU A 280 22.11 -11.43 37.85
CA LEU A 280 23.03 -11.65 38.97
C LEU A 280 23.57 -13.08 39.00
N ASP A 281 22.71 -14.08 38.81
CA ASP A 281 23.13 -15.48 38.77
C ASP A 281 24.11 -15.79 37.61
N LEU A 282 23.99 -15.09 36.47
CA LEU A 282 24.91 -15.20 35.34
C LEU A 282 26.27 -14.57 35.65
N LEU A 283 26.29 -13.37 36.25
CA LEU A 283 27.52 -12.72 36.68
C LEU A 283 28.30 -13.60 37.68
N ASP A 284 27.61 -14.18 38.66
CA ASP A 284 28.21 -15.11 39.63
C ASP A 284 28.79 -16.36 38.97
N ARG A 285 28.16 -16.85 37.88
CA ARG A 285 28.66 -17.99 37.11
C ARG A 285 29.91 -17.62 36.31
N GLU A 286 29.93 -16.45 35.69
CA GLU A 286 31.10 -15.95 34.95
C GLU A 286 32.29 -15.74 35.90
N GLU A 287 32.08 -15.17 37.08
CA GLU A 287 33.16 -15.06 38.07
C GLU A 287 33.72 -16.43 38.50
N LYS A 288 32.84 -17.42 38.70
CA LYS A 288 33.25 -18.80 39.02
C LYS A 288 34.01 -19.45 37.89
N LEU A 289 33.62 -19.21 36.63
CA LEU A 289 34.34 -19.69 35.46
C LEU A 289 35.71 -19.03 35.34
N ARG A 290 35.78 -17.71 35.50
CA ARG A 290 37.04 -16.95 35.48
C ARG A 290 38.03 -17.44 36.54
N LYS A 291 37.57 -17.66 37.77
CA LYS A 291 38.39 -18.25 38.85
C LYS A 291 38.89 -19.66 38.50
N LYS A 292 38.07 -20.48 37.83
CA LYS A 292 38.47 -21.83 37.38
C LYS A 292 39.49 -21.77 36.24
N GLU A 293 39.32 -20.86 35.29
CA GLU A 293 40.28 -20.63 34.20
C GLU A 293 41.63 -20.17 34.73
N GLU A 294 41.65 -19.25 35.70
CA GLU A 294 42.89 -18.81 36.37
C GLU A 294 43.61 -19.98 37.06
N VAL A 295 42.87 -20.84 37.77
CA VAL A 295 43.44 -22.04 38.42
C VAL A 295 43.98 -23.05 37.39
N LEU A 296 43.28 -23.27 36.28
CA LEU A 296 43.74 -24.16 35.21
C LEU A 296 44.98 -23.62 34.50
N ARG A 297 45.03 -22.30 34.27
CA ARG A 297 46.19 -21.60 33.72
C ARG A 297 47.41 -21.68 34.65
N GLN A 298 47.21 -21.52 35.96
CA GLN A 298 48.28 -21.69 36.96
C GLN A 298 48.80 -23.13 37.05
N ARG A 299 47.96 -24.12 36.74
CA ARG A 299 48.33 -25.54 36.72
C ARG A 299 48.97 -26.01 35.40
N GLY A 300 49.08 -25.12 34.40
CA GLY A 300 49.73 -25.43 33.11
C GLY A 300 48.96 -26.41 32.23
N ILE A 301 47.63 -26.50 32.39
CA ILE A 301 46.76 -27.41 31.62
C ILE A 301 45.96 -26.65 30.53
N ALA A 302 46.23 -25.36 30.33
CA ALA A 302 45.59 -24.52 29.30
C ALA A 302 46.63 -23.93 28.35
#